data_AF-A0A7W0SY54-F1
#
_entry.id   AF-A0A7W0SY54-F1
#
_cell.length_a   1.000
_cell.length_b   1.000
_cell.length_c   1.000
_cell.angle_alpha   90.00
_cell.angle_beta   90.00
_cell.angle_gamma   90.00
#
_symmetry.space_group_name_H-M   'P 1'
#
loop_
_entity.id
_entity.type
_entity.pdbx_description
1 polymer ?
#
loop_
_entity_poly.entity_id
_entity_poly.type
_entity_poly.pdbx_seq_one_letter_code
_entity_poly.pdbx_strand_id
1 'polypeptide(L)'
;MSPFLAVTLVVASGLGFTLAACGGKQPTPAGNGSGDPPGVVSDTRTELERRRDAGCEKLEPRLVQCAVDDAKAELDAGRMSKKDYDLNTAPEIRAQLGKKWMEGCQVEMSSRQVRVLEVCFESETQCGPLLGCLEHLNAAPAK
;
A
#
# COMPACT_ATOMS: atom_id res chain seq x y z
N MET A 1 13.77 -49.46 14.67
CA MET A 1 12.49 -49.97 15.21
C MET A 1 11.56 -48.79 15.33
N SER A 2 10.65 -48.63 14.37
CA SER A 2 9.54 -47.68 14.41
C SER A 2 8.28 -48.40 14.87
N PRO A 3 7.33 -47.66 15.46
CA PRO A 3 5.95 -47.71 14.97
C PRO A 3 5.49 -46.27 14.70
N PHE A 4 5.22 -45.85 13.47
CA PHE A 4 3.97 -46.07 12.72
C PHE A 4 2.72 -46.00 13.61
N LEU A 5 2.09 -44.83 13.62
CA LEU A 5 0.63 -44.72 13.76
C LEU A 5 0.14 -43.72 12.71
N ALA A 6 -0.29 -44.30 11.59
CA ALA A 6 -1.13 -43.66 10.61
C ALA A 6 -2.58 -43.66 11.16
N VAL A 7 -3.25 -42.51 11.07
CA VAL A 7 -4.71 -42.45 11.12
C VAL A 7 -5.14 -41.79 9.82
N THR A 8 -5.63 -42.62 8.91
CA THR A 8 -6.27 -42.25 7.65
C THR A 8 -7.71 -42.74 7.72
N LEU A 9 -8.70 -41.87 7.47
CA LEU A 9 -10.00 -42.12 6.81
C LEU A 9 -10.98 -40.95 7.14
N VAL A 10 -11.88 -40.41 6.30
CA VAL A 10 -12.15 -40.46 4.84
C VAL A 10 -13.46 -39.67 4.58
N VAL A 11 -13.55 -39.00 3.41
CA VAL A 11 -14.77 -38.75 2.55
C VAL A 11 -15.91 -37.87 3.09
N ALA A 12 -16.69 -37.11 2.32
CA ALA A 12 -16.69 -36.51 0.97
C ALA A 12 -18.01 -35.70 0.86
N SER A 13 -18.28 -35.13 -0.32
CA SER A 13 -19.49 -34.42 -0.81
C SER A 13 -19.29 -32.90 -0.78
N GLY A 14 -19.17 -32.16 -1.89
CA GLY A 14 -19.75 -32.37 -3.22
C GLY A 14 -21.01 -31.52 -3.35
N LEU A 15 -20.95 -30.44 -4.15
CA LEU A 15 -21.99 -29.61 -4.81
C LEU A 15 -21.32 -28.24 -5.08
N GLY A 16 -20.96 -27.82 -6.29
CA GLY A 16 -21.62 -28.05 -7.56
C GLY A 16 -22.71 -27.01 -7.81
N PHE A 17 -22.33 -25.74 -7.95
CA PHE A 17 -23.18 -24.69 -8.55
C PHE A 17 -22.44 -24.05 -9.72
N THR A 18 -22.67 -24.62 -10.90
CA THR A 18 -22.48 -23.95 -12.18
C THR A 18 -23.81 -23.33 -12.62
N LEU A 19 -23.72 -22.25 -13.41
CA LEU A 19 -24.76 -21.61 -14.24
C LEU A 19 -25.56 -20.46 -13.60
N ALA A 20 -25.07 -19.24 -13.84
CA ALA A 20 -25.94 -18.19 -14.38
C ALA A 20 -25.11 -17.31 -15.34
N ALA A 21 -25.37 -17.48 -16.63
CA ALA A 21 -24.90 -16.60 -17.68
C ALA A 21 -25.56 -15.22 -17.54
N CYS A 22 -24.78 -14.18 -17.28
CA CYS A 22 -25.23 -12.79 -17.44
C CYS A 22 -25.19 -12.42 -18.93
N GLY A 23 -26.05 -13.06 -19.72
CA GLY A 23 -26.39 -12.67 -21.09
C GLY A 23 -27.68 -11.86 -21.07
N GLY A 24 -27.59 -10.58 -20.71
CA GLY A 24 -28.74 -9.67 -20.70
C GLY A 24 -28.38 -8.35 -21.38
N LYS A 25 -28.73 -8.21 -22.67
CA LYS A 25 -28.82 -6.92 -23.35
C LYS A 25 -29.86 -6.06 -22.62
N GLN A 26 -29.42 -5.02 -21.93
CA GLN A 26 -30.31 -3.96 -21.45
C GLN A 26 -30.67 -3.06 -22.64
N PRO A 27 -31.96 -2.87 -22.97
CA PRO A 27 -32.38 -1.84 -23.91
C PRO A 27 -32.14 -0.45 -23.29
N THR A 28 -31.52 0.43 -24.06
CA THR A 28 -31.32 1.85 -23.75
C THR A 28 -32.66 2.57 -23.59
N PRO A 29 -32.84 3.40 -22.55
CA PRO A 29 -33.82 4.48 -22.60
C PRO A 29 -33.24 5.61 -23.44
N ALA A 30 -33.93 5.97 -24.51
CA ALA A 30 -33.73 7.25 -25.18
C ALA A 30 -34.21 8.36 -24.24
N GLY A 31 -33.28 9.15 -23.72
CA GLY A 31 -33.55 10.32 -22.87
C GLY A 31 -32.74 11.50 -23.36
N ASN A 32 -33.35 12.32 -24.22
CA ASN A 32 -32.86 13.64 -24.57
C ASN A 32 -32.95 14.55 -23.33
N GLY A 33 -31.83 15.18 -22.97
CA GLY A 33 -31.81 16.35 -22.09
C GLY A 33 -30.96 16.15 -20.85
N SER A 34 -29.76 16.71 -20.85
CA SER A 34 -29.10 17.22 -19.65
C SER A 34 -28.01 18.19 -20.10
N GLY A 35 -28.13 19.46 -19.68
CA GLY A 35 -27.08 20.44 -19.86
C GLY A 35 -25.82 19.95 -19.17
N ASP A 36 -24.69 20.05 -19.88
CA ASP A 36 -23.37 19.75 -19.34
C ASP A 36 -23.14 20.52 -18.03
N PRO A 37 -23.04 19.84 -16.88
CA PRO A 37 -22.46 20.47 -15.69
C PRO A 37 -20.97 20.75 -15.97
N PRO A 38 -20.38 21.77 -15.30
CA PRO A 38 -19.00 22.20 -15.58
C PRO A 38 -18.05 21.01 -15.57
N GLY A 39 -17.33 20.87 -16.69
CA GLY A 39 -16.59 19.68 -17.07
C GLY A 39 -15.84 19.03 -15.91
N VAL A 40 -16.19 17.76 -15.66
CA VAL A 40 -15.39 16.89 -14.81
C VAL A 40 -13.99 16.88 -15.41
N VAL A 41 -13.02 17.48 -14.71
CA VAL A 41 -11.61 17.39 -15.08
C VAL A 41 -11.27 15.91 -15.09
N SER A 42 -11.20 15.33 -16.28
CA SER A 42 -10.89 13.92 -16.43
C SER A 42 -9.42 13.75 -16.04
N ASP A 43 -9.18 12.98 -14.98
CA ASP A 43 -7.84 12.62 -14.57
C ASP A 43 -7.15 11.89 -15.72
N THR A 44 -6.16 12.55 -16.33
CA THR A 44 -5.44 12.04 -17.49
C THR A 44 -4.40 10.98 -17.12
N ARG A 45 -4.19 10.71 -15.84
CA ARG A 45 -3.23 9.72 -15.37
C ARG A 45 -3.64 8.31 -15.78
N THR A 46 -2.64 7.48 -16.05
CA THR A 46 -2.80 6.05 -16.23
C THR A 46 -3.23 5.37 -14.92
N GLU A 47 -3.79 4.17 -15.01
CA GLU A 47 -4.14 3.39 -13.81
C GLU A 47 -2.91 3.08 -12.95
N LEU A 48 -1.75 2.87 -13.58
CA LEU A 48 -0.51 2.60 -12.86
C LEU A 48 -0.05 3.81 -12.04
N GLU A 49 -0.10 5.01 -12.63
CA GLU A 49 0.23 6.27 -11.94
C GLU A 49 -0.73 6.53 -10.77
N ARG A 50 -2.04 6.31 -10.96
CA ARG A 50 -3.02 6.45 -9.87
C ARG A 50 -2.71 5.53 -8.70
N ARG A 51 -2.38 4.26 -8.98
CA ARG A 51 -2.05 3.27 -7.95
C ARG A 51 -0.73 3.60 -7.25
N ARG A 52 0.28 4.05 -7.99
CA ARG A 52 1.54 4.56 -7.44
C ARG A 52 1.26 5.71 -6.48
N ASP A 53 0.58 6.76 -6.95
CA ASP A 53 0.31 7.96 -6.17
C ASP A 53 -0.46 7.62 -4.89
N ALA A 54 -1.52 6.79 -5.00
CA ALA A 54 -2.26 6.33 -3.84
C ALA A 54 -1.41 5.50 -2.85
N GLY A 55 -0.48 4.68 -3.36
CA GLY A 55 0.47 3.94 -2.52
C GLY A 55 1.42 4.87 -1.78
N CYS A 56 1.99 5.85 -2.48
CA CYS A 56 2.88 6.87 -1.90
C CYS A 56 2.17 7.69 -0.82
N GLU A 57 0.96 8.19 -1.10
CA GLU A 57 0.14 9.00 -0.19
C GLU A 57 -0.26 8.23 1.08
N LYS A 58 -0.58 6.94 0.96
CA LYS A 58 -0.90 6.08 2.10
C LYS A 58 0.31 5.79 2.99
N LEU A 59 1.48 5.62 2.37
CA LEU A 59 2.72 5.30 3.07
C LEU A 59 3.32 6.52 3.77
N GLU A 60 3.21 7.72 3.19
CA GLU A 60 3.79 8.95 3.73
C GLU A 60 3.54 9.16 5.24
N PRO A 61 2.29 9.23 5.73
CA PRO A 61 2.04 9.49 7.15
C PRO A 61 2.57 8.38 8.05
N ARG A 62 2.59 7.13 7.55
CA ARG A 62 3.12 5.99 8.30
C ARG A 62 4.63 6.08 8.44
N LEU A 63 5.35 6.42 7.36
CA LEU A 63 6.80 6.56 7.37
C LEU A 63 7.26 7.75 8.22
N VAL A 64 6.53 8.87 8.15
CA VAL A 64 6.77 10.02 9.03
C VAL A 64 6.57 9.63 10.50
N GLN A 65 5.51 8.87 10.82
CA GLN A 65 5.30 8.38 12.18
C GLN A 65 6.41 7.42 12.62
N CYS A 66 6.86 6.53 11.74
CA CYS A 66 7.97 5.63 12.04
C CYS A 66 9.25 6.38 12.39
N ALA A 67 9.58 7.47 11.68
CA ALA A 67 10.73 8.31 12.02
C ALA A 67 10.59 8.97 13.40
N VAL A 68 9.37 9.35 13.80
CA VAL A 68 9.09 9.92 15.13
C VAL A 68 9.22 8.85 16.22
N ASP A 69 8.73 7.64 15.96
CA ASP A 69 8.82 6.51 16.89
C ASP A 69 10.27 6.07 17.10
N ASP A 70 11.07 6.03 16.03
CA ASP A 70 12.51 5.76 16.12
C ASP A 70 13.22 6.85 16.94
N ALA A 71 12.95 8.13 16.67
CA ALA A 71 13.52 9.22 17.47
C ALA A 71 13.11 9.14 18.94
N LYS A 72 11.88 8.68 19.24
CA LYS A 72 11.41 8.48 20.61
C LYS A 72 12.15 7.33 21.28
N ALA A 73 12.39 6.24 20.57
CA ALA A 73 13.19 5.12 21.07
C ALA A 73 14.64 5.53 21.36
N GLU A 74 15.25 6.38 20.52
CA GLU A 74 16.58 6.95 20.76
C GLU A 74 16.61 7.84 22.01
N LEU A 75 15.58 8.66 22.23
CA LEU A 75 15.42 9.47 23.44
C LEU A 75 15.30 8.58 24.69
N ASP A 76 14.44 7.57 24.65
CA ASP A 76 14.20 6.66 25.79
C ASP A 76 15.43 5.81 26.13
N ALA A 77 16.22 5.47 25.12
CA ALA A 77 17.49 4.79 25.31
C ALA A 77 18.63 5.72 25.78
N GLY A 78 18.37 7.02 25.94
CA GLY A 78 19.38 8.01 26.33
C GLY A 78 20.43 8.30 25.27
N ARG A 79 20.19 7.90 24.01
CA ARG A 79 21.08 8.16 22.87
C ARG A 79 20.84 9.52 22.21
N MET A 80 19.70 10.15 22.52
CA MET A 80 19.33 11.48 22.04
C MET A 80 18.89 12.36 23.20
N SER A 81 19.20 13.66 23.16
CA SER A 81 18.67 14.61 24.15
C SER A 81 17.21 14.96 23.85
N LYS A 82 16.43 15.35 24.88
CA LYS A 82 15.05 15.84 24.66
C LYS A 82 15.00 17.02 23.69
N LYS A 83 15.97 17.93 23.77
CA LYS A 83 16.06 19.08 22.87
C LYS A 83 16.22 18.64 21.41
N ASP A 84 17.08 17.65 21.16
CA ASP A 84 17.29 17.13 19.80
C ASP A 84 16.07 16.37 19.30
N TYR A 85 15.39 15.61 20.18
CA TYR A 85 14.11 14.98 19.85
C TYR A 85 13.06 16.00 19.44
N ASP A 86 12.89 17.07 20.22
CA ASP A 86 11.90 18.12 19.95
C ASP A 86 12.21 18.84 18.62
N LEU A 87 13.49 19.07 18.32
CA LEU A 87 13.93 19.64 17.04
C LEU A 87 13.68 18.70 15.86
N ASN A 88 14.10 17.43 15.97
CA ASN A 88 14.00 16.45 14.88
C ASN A 88 12.58 15.94 14.65
N THR A 89 11.68 16.12 15.61
CA THR A 89 10.28 15.73 15.49
C THR A 89 9.33 16.93 15.46
N ALA A 90 9.84 18.15 15.26
CA ALA A 90 9.02 19.34 15.10
C ALA A 90 8.07 19.18 13.88
N PRO A 91 6.88 19.82 13.88
CA PRO A 91 5.91 19.71 12.80
C PRO A 91 6.50 20.04 11.41
N GLU A 92 7.38 21.03 11.34
CA GLU A 92 8.03 21.40 10.08
C GLU A 92 9.00 20.33 9.58
N ILE A 93 9.75 19.67 10.48
CA ILE A 93 10.64 18.57 10.08
C ILE A 93 9.81 17.36 9.60
N ARG A 94 8.70 17.05 10.27
CA ARG A 94 7.77 16.00 9.84
C ARG A 94 7.20 16.29 8.44
N ALA A 95 6.80 17.53 8.18
CA ALA A 95 6.31 17.95 6.87
C ALA A 95 7.41 17.85 5.79
N GLN A 96 8.66 18.22 6.12
CA GLN A 96 9.79 18.05 5.22
C GLN A 96 10.10 16.58 4.91
N LEU A 97 9.99 15.69 5.90
CA LEU A 97 10.14 14.25 5.70
C LEU A 97 9.07 13.70 4.75
N GLY A 98 7.80 14.06 4.97
CA GLY A 98 6.70 13.68 4.09
C GLY A 98 6.90 14.18 2.67
N LYS A 99 7.30 15.45 2.50
CA LYS A 99 7.61 16.03 1.20
C LYS A 99 8.75 15.28 0.49
N LYS A 100 9.85 15.00 1.18
CA LYS A 100 10.99 14.25 0.62
C LYS A 100 10.58 12.85 0.18
N TRP A 101 9.73 12.17 0.94
CA TRP A 101 9.16 10.89 0.55
C TRP A 101 8.37 11.02 -0.75
N MET A 102 7.45 11.99 -0.82
CA MET A 102 6.61 12.18 -2.01
C MET A 102 7.44 12.51 -3.26
N GLU A 103 8.46 13.38 -3.14
CA GLU A 103 9.40 13.69 -4.22
C GLU A 103 10.14 12.44 -4.72
N GLY A 104 10.55 11.54 -3.83
CA GLY A 104 11.22 10.28 -4.20
C GLY A 104 10.28 9.19 -4.68
N CYS A 105 9.02 9.19 -4.25
CA CYS A 105 8.04 8.16 -4.55
C CYS A 105 7.28 8.42 -5.86
N GLN A 106 7.12 9.69 -6.27
CA GLN A 106 6.45 10.08 -7.52
C GLN A 106 7.37 10.04 -8.75
N VAL A 107 8.21 9.00 -8.83
CA VAL A 107 9.03 8.70 -10.02
C VAL A 107 8.33 7.70 -10.93
N GLU A 108 8.86 7.49 -12.13
CA GLU A 108 8.43 6.39 -12.99
C GLU A 108 8.72 5.04 -12.30
N MET A 109 7.67 4.21 -12.17
CA MET A 109 7.74 2.93 -11.48
C MET A 109 7.13 1.83 -12.35
N SER A 110 7.74 0.65 -12.31
CA SER A 110 7.15 -0.55 -12.92
C SER A 110 5.97 -1.08 -12.08
N SER A 111 5.10 -1.86 -12.70
CA SER A 111 3.96 -2.52 -12.02
C SER A 111 4.37 -3.34 -10.80
N ARG A 112 5.57 -3.93 -10.81
CA ARG A 112 6.11 -4.64 -9.64
C ARG A 112 6.37 -3.69 -8.48
N GLN A 113 6.97 -2.53 -8.74
CA GLN A 113 7.31 -1.56 -7.70
C GLN A 113 6.06 -0.97 -7.07
N VAL A 114 5.07 -0.62 -7.91
CA VAL A 114 3.75 -0.20 -7.41
C VAL A 114 3.11 -1.29 -6.54
N ARG A 115 3.22 -2.57 -6.93
CA ARG A 115 2.75 -3.68 -6.10
C ARG A 115 3.48 -3.79 -4.76
N VAL A 116 4.78 -3.49 -4.71
CA VAL A 116 5.53 -3.47 -3.44
C VAL A 116 4.96 -2.38 -2.52
N LEU A 117 4.70 -1.17 -3.02
CA LEU A 117 4.08 -0.10 -2.21
C LEU A 117 2.73 -0.55 -1.60
N GLU A 118 1.88 -1.15 -2.43
CA GLU A 118 0.57 -1.67 -2.01
C GLU A 118 0.70 -2.74 -0.93
N VAL A 119 1.51 -3.77 -1.20
CA VAL A 119 1.64 -4.91 -0.29
C VAL A 119 2.30 -4.48 1.02
N CYS A 120 3.39 -3.70 0.99
CA CYS A 120 4.05 -3.27 2.20
C CYS A 120 3.13 -2.44 3.10
N PHE A 121 2.30 -1.57 2.51
CA PHE A 121 1.32 -0.81 3.28
C PHE A 121 0.26 -1.72 3.91
N GLU A 122 -0.24 -2.73 3.18
CA GLU A 122 -1.31 -3.62 3.63
C GLU A 122 -0.83 -4.68 4.63
N SER A 123 0.36 -5.26 4.43
CA SER A 123 0.86 -6.39 5.22
C SER A 123 1.58 -5.97 6.49
N GLU A 124 2.34 -4.87 6.44
CA GLU A 124 3.22 -4.48 7.53
C GLU A 124 2.54 -3.46 8.43
N THR A 125 2.38 -3.78 9.71
CA THR A 125 1.78 -2.87 10.71
C THR A 125 2.83 -2.17 11.57
N GLN A 126 4.05 -2.71 11.62
CA GLN A 126 5.16 -2.20 12.43
C GLN A 126 6.22 -1.52 11.55
N CYS A 127 6.94 -0.55 12.11
CA CYS A 127 7.89 0.28 11.37
C CYS A 127 9.08 -0.50 10.81
N GLY A 128 9.75 -1.33 11.61
CA GLY A 128 10.88 -2.13 11.13
C GLY A 128 10.53 -3.03 9.94
N PRO A 129 9.49 -3.88 10.04
CA PRO A 129 9.02 -4.70 8.93
C PRO A 129 8.57 -3.88 7.71
N LEU A 130 7.87 -2.76 7.91
CA LEU A 130 7.45 -1.87 6.83
C LEU A 130 8.66 -1.33 6.04
N LEU A 131 9.66 -0.80 6.76
CA LEU A 131 10.88 -0.27 6.15
C LEU A 131 11.64 -1.38 5.41
N GLY A 132 11.78 -2.56 6.02
CA GLY A 132 12.41 -3.71 5.37
C GLY A 132 11.67 -4.17 4.12
N CYS A 133 10.33 -4.16 4.13
CA CYS A 133 9.53 -4.49 2.95
C CYS A 133 9.78 -3.50 1.80
N LEU A 134 9.89 -2.20 2.11
CA LEU A 134 10.14 -1.15 1.13
C LEU A 134 11.55 -1.20 0.52
N GLU A 135 12.52 -1.88 1.14
CA GLU A 135 13.84 -2.12 0.53
C GLU A 135 13.73 -2.90 -0.80
N HIS A 136 12.67 -3.71 -0.97
CA HIS A 136 12.41 -4.44 -2.19
C HIS A 136 11.91 -3.58 -3.36
N LEU A 137 11.61 -2.29 -3.13
CA LEU A 137 11.10 -1.38 -4.14
C LEU A 137 12.08 -1.22 -5.31
N ASN A 138 13.39 -1.28 -5.07
CA ASN A 138 14.41 -1.17 -6.13
C ASN A 138 15.20 -2.48 -6.35
N ALA A 139 14.85 -3.55 -5.65
CA ALA A 139 15.53 -4.83 -5.80
C ALA A 139 15.29 -5.38 -7.22
N ALA A 140 16.35 -5.83 -7.91
CA ALA A 140 16.21 -6.54 -9.17
C ALA A 140 15.47 -7.87 -8.95
N PRO A 141 14.67 -8.36 -9.92
CA PRO A 141 14.07 -9.68 -9.82
C PRO A 141 15.19 -10.73 -9.70
N ALA A 142 15.03 -11.68 -8.77
CA ALA A 142 15.90 -12.85 -8.71
C ALA A 142 15.83 -13.58 -10.06
N LYS A 143 17.00 -13.84 -10.66
CA LYS A 143 17.14 -14.55 -11.94
C LYS A 143 16.81 -16.03 -11.78
#